data_AF-M1AFZ4-F1
#
_entry.id   AF-M1AFZ4-F1
#
_cell.length_a   1.000
_cell.length_b   1.000
_cell.length_c   1.000
_cell.angle_alpha   90.00
_cell.angle_beta   90.00
_cell.angle_gamma   90.00
#
_symmetry.space_group_name_H-M   'P 1'
#
loop_
_entity.id
_entity.type
_entity.pdbx_description
1 polymer ?
#
loop_
_entity_poly.entity_id
_entity_poly.type
_entity_poly.pdbx_seq_one_letter_code
_entity_poly.pdbx_strand_id
1 'polypeptide(L)'
;MSNSSATLILWESFDYPTDTLLPGAKLRYDKRRTHRGQVLISWKSLSDPAPGLYSLELDPIHARFVIKWNRTKQFWASGSWNGHTFSPFPKMGLDYT
;
A
#
# COMPACT_ATOMS: atom_id res chain seq x y z
N MET A 1 -14.01 33.37 -8.29
CA MET A 1 -14.00 32.04 -8.93
C MET A 1 -12.57 31.77 -9.39
N SER A 2 -11.76 31.07 -8.61
CA SER A 2 -10.38 30.76 -8.97
C SER A 2 -10.35 29.55 -9.90
N ASN A 3 -9.87 29.78 -11.13
CA ASN A 3 -9.63 28.74 -12.12
C ASN A 3 -8.47 27.86 -11.65
N SER A 4 -8.76 26.78 -10.91
CA SER A 4 -7.76 25.76 -10.61
C SER A 4 -7.56 24.93 -11.87
N SER A 5 -6.61 25.32 -12.71
CA SER A 5 -6.10 24.44 -13.75
C SER A 5 -5.61 23.17 -13.03
N ALA A 6 -6.40 22.11 -13.07
CA ALA A 6 -5.99 20.82 -12.58
C ALA A 6 -4.80 20.40 -13.45
N THR A 7 -3.59 20.49 -12.89
CA THR A 7 -2.39 20.00 -13.56
C THR A 7 -2.61 18.53 -13.87
N LEU A 8 -2.70 18.20 -15.17
CA LEU A 8 -2.88 16.84 -15.63
C LEU A 8 -1.58 16.08 -15.38
N ILE A 9 -1.51 15.33 -14.28
CA ILE A 9 -0.39 14.44 -13.99
C ILE A 9 -0.57 13.19 -14.84
N LEU A 10 0.30 13.02 -15.84
CA LEU A 10 0.31 11.85 -16.72
C LEU A 10 1.02 10.65 -16.10
N TRP A 11 1.99 10.91 -15.22
CA TRP A 11 2.79 9.89 -14.55
C TRP A 11 3.39 10.44 -13.26
N GLU A 12 3.40 9.64 -12.20
CA GLU A 12 4.17 9.88 -10.98
C GLU A 12 4.75 8.57 -10.44
N SER A 13 5.89 8.64 -9.74
CA SER A 13 6.51 7.46 -9.14
C SER A 13 5.64 6.82 -8.05
N PHE A 14 4.79 7.59 -7.38
CA PHE A 14 3.83 7.10 -6.39
C PHE A 14 2.77 6.15 -6.97
N ASP A 15 2.56 6.17 -8.29
CA ASP A 15 1.70 5.20 -8.96
C ASP A 15 2.37 3.82 -9.09
N TYR A 16 3.71 3.74 -8.96
CA TYR A 16 4.51 2.54 -9.16
C TYR A 16 5.50 2.32 -8.00
N PRO A 17 5.02 1.99 -6.79
CA PRO A 17 5.89 1.83 -5.64
C PRO A 17 6.74 0.54 -5.73
N THR A 18 7.90 0.56 -5.08
CA THR A 18 8.82 -0.58 -4.96
C THR A 18 8.61 -1.31 -3.64
N ASP A 19 9.48 -1.13 -2.66
CA ASP A 19 9.49 -1.79 -1.35
C ASP A 19 9.06 -0.86 -0.21
N THR A 20 9.03 0.45 -0.47
CA THR A 20 8.85 1.50 0.55
C THR A 20 7.62 2.37 0.25
N LEU A 21 6.81 2.63 1.28
CA LEU A 21 5.74 3.63 1.23
C LEU A 21 6.20 4.92 1.91
N LEU A 22 6.39 5.98 1.13
CA LEU A 22 6.84 7.27 1.63
C LEU A 22 5.67 8.11 2.20
N PRO A 23 5.93 9.06 3.12
CA PRO A 23 4.91 10.01 3.58
C PRO A 23 4.25 10.74 2.40
N GLY A 24 2.91 10.84 2.43
CA GLY A 24 2.11 11.45 1.37
C GLY A 24 1.75 10.50 0.20
N ALA A 25 2.49 9.40 0.02
CA ALA A 25 2.09 8.34 -0.90
C ALA A 25 0.87 7.57 -0.35
N LYS A 26 0.10 6.95 -1.24
CA LYS A 26 -1.10 6.18 -0.87
C LYS A 26 -0.99 4.81 -1.51
N LEU A 27 -1.15 3.74 -0.73
CA LEU A 27 -1.29 2.39 -1.28
C LEU A 27 -2.76 2.18 -1.70
N ARG A 28 -3.01 2.22 -3.01
CA ARG A 28 -4.36 2.26 -3.57
C ARG A 28 -4.85 0.89 -4.01
N TYR A 29 -6.16 0.69 -3.95
CA TYR A 29 -6.84 -0.45 -4.57
C TYR A 29 -7.87 0.03 -5.59
N ASP A 30 -7.68 -0.34 -6.85
CA ASP A 30 -8.60 0.01 -7.92
C ASP A 30 -9.75 -1.01 -7.98
N LYS A 31 -10.88 -0.62 -7.40
CA LYS A 31 -12.12 -1.44 -7.40
C LYS A 31 -12.88 -1.40 -8.72
N ARG A 32 -12.60 -0.46 -9.63
CA ARG A 32 -13.49 -0.17 -10.78
C ARG A 32 -12.96 -0.68 -12.10
N ARG A 33 -11.66 -0.59 -12.37
CA ARG A 33 -11.10 -0.92 -13.68
C ARG A 33 -10.35 -2.24 -13.68
N THR A 34 -9.43 -2.42 -12.75
CA THR A 34 -8.50 -3.56 -12.76
C THR A 34 -8.76 -4.60 -11.68
N HIS A 35 -9.54 -4.27 -10.64
CA HIS A 35 -9.71 -5.07 -9.43
C HIS A 35 -8.35 -5.48 -8.80
N ARG A 36 -7.34 -4.60 -8.92
CA ARG A 36 -5.98 -4.82 -8.43
C ARG A 36 -5.54 -3.68 -7.52
N GLY A 37 -4.78 -4.06 -6.49
CA GLY A 37 -4.10 -3.11 -5.61
C GLY A 37 -2.68 -2.84 -6.04
N GLN A 38 -2.18 -1.67 -5.67
CA GLN A 38 -0.75 -1.44 -5.56
C GLN A 38 -0.18 -2.36 -4.48
N VAL A 39 1.05 -2.82 -4.70
CA VAL A 39 1.73 -3.78 -3.85
C VAL A 39 3.14 -3.29 -3.65
N LEU A 40 3.61 -3.27 -2.39
CA LEU A 40 5.04 -3.14 -2.12
C LEU A 40 5.67 -4.52 -2.20
N ILE A 41 6.81 -4.64 -2.85
CA ILE A 41 7.57 -5.89 -2.96
C ILE A 41 8.91 -5.68 -2.30
N SER A 42 9.29 -6.55 -1.37
CA SER A 42 10.60 -6.49 -0.75
C SER A 42 11.70 -6.61 -1.79
N TRP A 43 12.89 -6.12 -1.46
CA TRP A 43 14.08 -6.53 -2.20
C TRP A 43 14.34 -8.03 -2.01
N LYS A 44 15.08 -8.61 -2.94
CA LYS A 44 15.47 -10.01 -2.92
C LYS A 44 16.53 -10.28 -1.86
N SER A 45 17.44 -9.32 -1.66
CA SER A 45 18.40 -9.30 -0.56
C SER A 45 18.81 -7.86 -0.26
N LEU A 46 19.64 -7.66 0.78
CA LEU A 46 20.15 -6.34 1.14
C LEU A 46 20.94 -5.66 -0.01
N SER A 47 21.58 -6.44 -0.87
CA SER A 47 22.40 -5.95 -1.99
C SER A 47 21.74 -6.12 -3.37
N ASP A 48 20.63 -6.83 -3.45
CA ASP A 48 19.91 -7.12 -4.70
C ASP A 48 18.50 -6.51 -4.65
N PRO A 49 18.28 -5.34 -5.29
CA PRO A 49 16.99 -4.65 -5.30
C PRO A 49 15.97 -5.30 -6.22
N ALA A 50 16.29 -6.43 -6.86
CA ALA A 50 15.32 -7.20 -7.62
C ALA A 50 14.13 -7.62 -6.72
N PRO A 51 12.94 -7.87 -7.30
CA PRO A 51 11.78 -8.32 -6.55
C PRO A 51 12.05 -9.58 -5.71
N GLY A 52 11.82 -9.47 -4.41
CA GLY A 52 11.90 -10.55 -3.44
C GLY A 52 10.59 -11.31 -3.26
N LEU A 53 10.53 -12.13 -2.21
CA LEU A 53 9.39 -13.02 -1.94
C LEU A 53 8.31 -12.39 -1.07
N TYR A 54 8.61 -11.31 -0.34
CA TYR A 54 7.63 -10.68 0.53
C TYR A 54 6.92 -9.54 -0.18
N SER A 55 5.63 -9.43 0.06
CA SER A 55 4.79 -8.37 -0.48
C SER A 55 3.84 -7.83 0.57
N LEU A 56 3.63 -6.52 0.57
CA LEU A 56 2.61 -5.83 1.38
C LEU A 56 1.52 -5.31 0.45
N GLU A 57 0.27 -5.67 0.73
CA GLU A 57 -0.87 -5.25 -0.07
C GLU A 57 -2.09 -4.95 0.80
N LEU A 58 -3.02 -4.16 0.24
CA LEU A 58 -4.31 -3.88 0.87
C LEU A 58 -5.30 -5.01 0.53
N ASP A 59 -5.87 -5.63 1.56
CA ASP A 59 -7.00 -6.55 1.47
C ASP A 59 -8.30 -5.71 1.55
N PRO A 60 -9.00 -5.50 0.42
CA PRO A 60 -10.16 -4.61 0.38
C PRO A 60 -11.41 -5.22 1.01
N ILE A 61 -11.45 -6.53 1.25
CA ILE A 61 -12.60 -7.24 1.82
C ILE A 61 -12.61 -7.02 3.33
N HIS A 62 -11.44 -7.18 3.97
CA HIS A 62 -11.31 -7.06 5.43
C HIS A 62 -10.77 -5.70 5.88
N ALA A 63 -10.56 -4.77 4.94
CA ALA A 63 -10.01 -3.43 5.17
C ALA A 63 -8.73 -3.46 6.04
N ARG A 64 -7.72 -4.23 5.60
CA ARG A 64 -6.48 -4.46 6.34
C ARG A 64 -5.28 -4.54 5.41
N PHE A 65 -4.09 -4.34 5.92
CA PHE A 65 -2.86 -4.69 5.21
C PHE A 65 -2.47 -6.14 5.49
N VAL A 66 -1.95 -6.82 4.46
CA VAL A 66 -1.46 -8.19 4.57
C VAL A 66 -0.06 -8.30 4.00
N ILE A 67 0.79 -9.05 4.71
CA ILE A 67 2.08 -9.48 4.18
C ILE A 67 1.93 -10.90 3.65
N LYS A 68 2.30 -11.10 2.39
CA LYS A 68 2.29 -12.41 1.73
C LYS A 68 3.69 -12.84 1.33
N TRP A 69 3.97 -14.13 1.51
CA TRP A 69 5.10 -14.82 0.92
C TRP A 69 4.73 -15.36 -0.46
N ASN A 70 5.58 -15.11 -1.44
CA ASN A 70 5.40 -15.48 -2.85
C ASN A 70 4.00 -15.11 -3.38
N ARG A 71 3.46 -13.96 -2.93
CA ARG A 71 2.13 -13.41 -3.26
C ARG A 71 0.93 -14.34 -3.02
N THR A 72 1.12 -15.47 -2.36
CA THR A 72 0.11 -16.53 -2.26
C THR A 72 -0.18 -16.87 -0.81
N LYS A 73 0.84 -17.06 0.01
CA LYS A 73 0.69 -17.44 1.41
C LYS A 73 0.70 -16.21 2.31
N GLN A 74 -0.41 -15.93 2.98
CA GLN A 74 -0.45 -14.88 4.00
C GLN A 74 0.45 -15.27 5.18
N PHE A 75 1.36 -14.37 5.55
CA PHE A 75 2.26 -14.53 6.68
C PHE A 75 1.82 -13.69 7.87
N TRP A 76 1.28 -12.50 7.61
CA TRP A 76 0.86 -11.55 8.64
C TRP A 76 -0.28 -10.67 8.13
N ALA A 77 -1.07 -10.10 9.05
CA ALA A 77 -2.06 -9.08 8.76
C ALA A 77 -2.07 -8.01 9.85
N SER A 78 -2.34 -6.76 9.46
CA SER A 78 -2.49 -5.63 10.40
C SER A 78 -3.73 -5.77 11.29
N GLY A 79 -4.64 -6.68 10.92
CA GLY A 79 -6.03 -6.68 11.36
C GLY A 79 -6.81 -5.48 10.80
N SER A 80 -8.12 -5.47 11.04
CA SER A 80 -9.05 -4.60 10.32
C SER A 80 -8.97 -3.15 10.80
N TRP A 81 -9.12 -2.23 9.85
CA TRP A 81 -9.30 -0.81 10.10
C TRP A 81 -10.66 -0.55 10.75
N ASN A 82 -10.67 0.11 11.91
CA ASN A 82 -11.89 0.44 12.62
C ASN A 82 -12.37 1.90 12.39
N GLY A 83 -11.70 2.66 11.53
CA GLY A 83 -11.94 4.09 11.31
C GLY A 83 -10.87 5.00 11.91
N HIS A 84 -10.13 4.53 12.91
CA HIS A 84 -9.11 5.30 13.63
C HIS A 84 -7.75 4.62 13.64
N THR A 85 -7.73 3.30 13.85
CA THR A 85 -6.52 2.48 13.97
C THR A 85 -6.74 1.09 13.38
N PHE A 86 -5.63 0.39 13.10
CA PHE A 86 -5.68 -1.05 12.80
C PHE A 86 -5.64 -1.83 14.12
N SER A 87 -6.63 -2.67 14.41
CA SER A 87 -6.58 -3.54 15.59
C SER A 87 -5.73 -4.78 15.30
N PRO A 88 -4.74 -5.18 16.13
CA PRO A 88 -4.47 -4.76 17.52
C PRO A 88 -3.36 -3.70 17.69
N PHE A 89 -3.07 -2.93 16.65
CA PHE A 89 -1.95 -1.98 16.60
C PHE A 89 -2.43 -0.51 16.69
N PRO A 90 -2.75 0.00 17.90
CA PRO A 90 -3.30 1.35 18.07
C PRO A 90 -2.34 2.46 17.61
N LYS A 91 -1.03 2.19 17.56
CA LYS A 91 -0.06 3.13 17.01
C LYS A 91 -0.21 3.31 15.50
N MET A 92 -0.65 2.30 14.75
CA MET A 92 -0.92 2.41 13.32
C MET A 92 -2.30 3.05 13.09
N GLY A 93 -2.35 4.38 13.18
CA GLY A 93 -3.58 5.18 13.05
C GLY A 93 -3.34 6.53 12.37
N LEU A 94 -4.36 7.39 12.42
CA LEU A 94 -4.32 8.72 11.80
C LEU A 94 -3.41 9.73 12.54
N ASP A 95 -2.94 9.41 13.75
CA ASP A 95 -2.17 10.31 14.63
C ASP A 95 -0.70 10.50 14.22
N TYR A 96 -0.36 10.24 12.95
CA TYR A 96 0.98 10.48 12.39
C TYR A 96 1.06 11.75 11.53
N THR A 97 0.10 12.67 11.66
CA THR A 97 0.15 14.03 11.06
C THR A 97 0.63 15.08 12.02
#